data_AF-A0A1V5F7J0-F1
#
_entry.id   AF-A0A1V5F7J0-F1
#
_cell.length_a   1.000
_cell.length_b   1.000
_cell.length_c   1.000
_cell.angle_alpha   90.00
_cell.angle_beta   90.00
_cell.angle_gamma   90.00
#
_symmetry.space_group_name_H-M   'P 1'
#
loop_
_entity.id
_entity.type
_entity.pdbx_description
1 polymer ?
#
loop_
_entity_poly.entity_id
_entity_poly.type
_entity_poly.pdbx_seq_one_letter_code
_entity_poly.pdbx_strand_id
1 'polypeptide(L)' 'MYSGKYVFAQVLEFVNKYEFNKCVKRYKGDYHIHQLNCWNHFIHLLFG' A
#
# COMPACT_ATOMS: atom_id res chain seq x y z
N MET A 1 21.94 18.02 3.35
CA MET A 1 20.59 17.84 2.76
C MET A 1 20.30 16.34 2.80
N TYR A 2 19.18 15.88 3.38
CA TYR A 2 18.88 14.45 3.41
C TYR A 2 18.65 13.95 1.98
N SER A 3 19.64 13.26 1.40
CA SER A 3 19.63 12.79 0.01
C SER A 3 19.08 11.37 -0.15
N GLY A 4 18.37 10.85 0.87
CA GLY A 4 17.84 9.49 0.91
C GLY A 4 16.32 9.44 0.80
N LYS A 5 15.78 8.29 0.39
CA LYS A 5 14.35 8.00 0.49
C LYS A 5 13.92 8.06 1.96
N TYR A 6 12.72 8.57 2.23
CA TYR A 6 12.12 8.51 3.57
C TYR A 6 12.11 7.07 4.09
N VAL A 7 12.35 6.88 5.39
CA VAL A 7 12.32 5.55 6.05
C VAL A 7 11.02 4.81 5.74
N PHE A 8 9.90 5.54 5.67
CA PHE A 8 8.60 5.02 5.23
C PHE A 8 8.64 4.34 3.86
N ALA A 9 9.26 4.99 2.86
CA ALA A 9 9.37 4.43 1.52
C ALA A 9 10.25 3.18 1.50
N GLN A 10 11.28 3.13 2.35
CA GLN A 10 12.15 1.95 2.49
C GLN A 10 11.40 0.76 3.10
N VAL A 11 10.53 1.01 4.10
CA VAL A 11 9.70 -0.06 4.69
C VAL A 11 8.69 -0.60 3.67
N LEU A 12 8.07 0.27 2.88
CA LEU A 12 7.15 -0.16 1.83
C LEU A 12 7.81 -0.97 0.71
N GLU A 13 9.12 -0.82 0.48
CA GLU A 13 9.85 -1.61 -0.52
C GLU A 13 9.88 -3.11 -0.20
N PHE A 14 9.71 -3.50 1.06
CA PHE A 14 9.58 -4.92 1.45
C PHE A 14 8.23 -5.53 1.05
N VAL A 15 7.23 -4.71 0.73
CA VAL A 15 5.90 -5.18 0.33
C VAL A 15 5.87 -5.41 -1.17
N ASN A 16 5.72 -6.66 -1.58
CA ASN A 16 5.54 -6.98 -3.00
C ASN A 16 4.16 -6.48 -3.48
N LYS A 17 4.16 -5.31 -4.14
CA LYS A 17 2.93 -4.67 -4.66
C LYS A 17 2.19 -5.52 -5.69
N TYR A 18 2.89 -6.38 -6.43
CA TYR A 18 2.26 -7.27 -7.41
C TYR A 18 1.43 -8.36 -6.71
N GLU A 19 2.02 -9.07 -5.75
CA GLU A 19 1.30 -10.09 -4.97
C GLU A 19 0.18 -9.48 -4.13
N PHE A 20 0.40 -8.29 -3.55
CA PHE A 20 -0.65 -7.52 -2.88
C PHE A 20 -1.84 -7.26 -3.81
N ASN A 21 -1.59 -6.72 -5.00
CA ASN A 21 -2.65 -6.42 -5.97
C ASN A 21 -3.38 -7.68 -6.46
N LYS A 22 -2.67 -8.82 -6.55
CA LYS A 22 -3.27 -10.11 -6.88
C LYS A 22 -4.29 -10.54 -5.81
N CYS A 23 -3.95 -10.36 -4.53
CA CYS A 23 -4.88 -10.60 -3.41
C CYS A 23 -6.07 -9.64 -3.46
N VAL A 24 -5.86 -8.34 -3.66
CA VAL A 24 -6.95 -7.35 -3.78
C VAL A 24 -7.91 -7.72 -4.89
N LYS A 25 -7.39 -8.09 -6.07
CA LYS A 25 -8.23 -8.54 -7.21
C LYS A 25 -8.98 -9.83 -6.90
N ARG A 26 -8.31 -10.82 -6.29
CA ARG A 26 -8.91 -12.12 -5.93
C ARG A 26 -10.13 -11.96 -5.03
N TYR A 27 -10.07 -11.05 -4.07
CA TYR A 27 -11.14 -10.83 -3.09
C TYR A 27 -12.03 -9.62 -3.40
N LYS A 28 -11.85 -8.99 -4.57
CA LYS A 28 -12.56 -7.75 -4.96
C LYS A 28 -12.46 -6.66 -3.87
N GLY A 29 -11.29 -6.51 -3.25
CA GLY A 29 -11.09 -5.61 -2.11
C GLY A 29 -11.36 -4.14 -2.41
N ASP A 30 -11.21 -3.73 -3.68
CA ASP A 30 -11.50 -2.37 -4.15
C ASP A 30 -12.90 -2.21 -4.77
N TYR A 31 -13.82 -3.14 -4.52
CA TYR A 31 -15.18 -3.04 -5.05
C TYR A 31 -15.95 -1.87 -4.40
N HIS A 32 -16.48 -0.97 -5.24
CA HIS A 32 -17.22 0.24 -4.82
C HIS A 32 -16.45 1.23 -3.95
N ILE A 33 -15.12 1.18 -3.95
CA ILE A 33 -14.32 2.18 -3.25
C ILE A 33 -14.42 3.54 -3.96
N HIS A 34 -14.57 4.61 -3.19
CA HIS A 34 -14.68 5.97 -3.74
C HIS A 34 -13.34 6.71 -3.71
N GLN A 35 -12.67 6.74 -2.55
CA GLN A 35 -11.43 7.51 -2.36
C GLN A 35 -10.32 6.73 -1.63
N LEU A 36 -10.66 5.65 -0.94
CA LEU A 36 -9.72 4.87 -0.13
C LEU A 36 -9.61 3.44 -0.67
N ASN A 37 -8.66 3.20 -1.56
CA ASN A 37 -8.35 1.84 -2.05
C ASN A 37 -7.56 1.04 -1.00
N CYS A 38 -7.50 -0.28 -1.18
CA CYS A 38 -6.82 -1.22 -0.29
C CYS A 38 -5.35 -0.85 -0.06
N TRP A 39 -4.66 -0.33 -1.08
CA TRP A 39 -3.25 0.06 -0.94
C TRP A 39 -3.08 1.28 -0.03
N ASN A 40 -3.89 2.30 -0.23
CA ASN A 40 -3.89 3.50 0.62
C ASN A 40 -4.33 3.14 2.05
N HIS A 41 -5.37 2.32 2.20
CA HIS A 41 -5.82 1.83 3.51
C HIS A 41 -4.71 1.06 4.24
N PHE A 42 -4.02 0.16 3.54
CA PHE A 42 -2.87 -0.57 4.08
C PHE A 42 -1.76 0.37 4.55
N ILE A 43 -1.43 1.40 3.77
CA ILE A 43 -0.45 2.41 4.14
C ILE A 43 -0.86 3.17 5.41
N HIS A 44 -2.14 3.58 5.51
CA HIS A 44 -2.67 4.26 6.69
C HIS A 44 -2.57 3.39 7.94
N LEU A 45 -2.93 2.11 7.86
CA LEU A 45 -2.84 1.18 9.00
C LEU A 45 -1.41 0.94 9.47
N LEU A 46 -0.44 1.00 8.56
CA LEU A 46 0.96 0.79 8.87
C LEU A 46 1.60 1.95 9.67
N PHE A 47 1.06 3.17 9.57
CA PHE A 47 1.72 4.36 10.10
C PHE A 47 0.85 5.32 10.93
N GLY A 48 -0.48 5.15 10.96
CA GLY A 48 -1.40 5.96 11.77
C GLY A 48 -1.76 7.29 11.12
#